data_AF-A0A1V5NM88-F1
#
_entry.id   AF-A0A1V5NM88-F1
#
_cell.length_a   1.000
_cell.length_b   1.000
_cell.length_c   1.000
_cell.angle_alpha   90.00
_cell.angle_beta   90.00
_cell.angle_gamma   90.00
#
_symmetry.space_group_name_H-M   'P 1'
#
loop_
_entity.id
_entity.type
_entity.pdbx_description
1 polymer ?
#
loop_
_entity_poly.entity_id
_entity_poly.type
_entity_poly.pdbx_seq_one_letter_code
_entity_poly.pdbx_strand_id
1 'polypeptide(L)'
;MTPKEVATSRSFPLFFLLWLGASHALTMYEHQRSLLGQILISLVFLAQFLILSALVKTGRDADSPPITGSDVRDPRGETIFLLAVYLLAMGIELTLFKPWFLMKRRFELITAFWVFYVAVPAIFFRLRGYRLSDLGITRAGLVRSLGNAVLAALVVLPFLVSSSSSSTYFLGGKLTAGQLFAGTGAGLVYGFLMAGFFEEFFFRALLQSRLACLAKSETDGMLISSVLFGLYHLPSRIIQTNGDWGHAFALTLSAQMIISPIYGLLWARSRNLALPVFVHSFMDGMSGFASIGKAVGIIHE
;
A
#
# COMPACT_ATOMS: atom_id res chain seq x y z
N MET A 1 -17.51 -1.80 -3.21
CA MET A 1 -17.13 -3.21 -3.05
C MET A 1 -18.06 -3.97 -2.10
N THR A 2 -19.12 -4.54 -2.65
CA THR A 2 -20.03 -5.48 -1.99
C THR A 2 -19.51 -6.92 -2.16
N PRO A 3 -19.93 -7.89 -1.33
CA PRO A 3 -19.62 -9.30 -1.56
C PRO A 3 -20.01 -9.77 -2.97
N LYS A 4 -21.10 -9.22 -3.53
CA LYS A 4 -21.53 -9.47 -4.90
C LYS A 4 -20.50 -8.99 -5.94
N GLU A 5 -19.97 -7.77 -5.77
CA GLU A 5 -18.93 -7.22 -6.67
C GLU A 5 -17.62 -8.01 -6.62
N VAL A 6 -17.29 -8.62 -5.47
CA VAL A 6 -16.14 -9.54 -5.35
C VAL A 6 -16.44 -10.87 -6.04
N ALA A 7 -17.61 -11.45 -5.81
CA ALA A 7 -18.02 -12.71 -6.42
C ALA A 7 -18.11 -12.65 -7.96
N THR A 8 -18.40 -11.47 -8.52
CA THR A 8 -18.49 -11.26 -9.97
C THR A 8 -17.18 -10.78 -10.61
N SER A 9 -16.12 -10.58 -9.83
CA SER A 9 -14.82 -10.12 -10.33
C SER A 9 -14.16 -11.19 -11.21
N ARG A 10 -13.69 -10.77 -12.38
CA ARG A 10 -12.95 -11.66 -13.30
C ARG A 10 -11.51 -11.83 -12.86
N SER A 11 -10.94 -10.84 -12.19
CA SER A 11 -9.55 -10.84 -11.73
C SER A 11 -9.35 -11.59 -10.42
N PHE A 12 -10.40 -11.77 -9.60
CA PHE A 12 -10.27 -12.37 -8.27
C PHE A 12 -9.68 -13.78 -8.25
N PRO A 13 -10.12 -14.75 -9.08
CA PRO A 13 -9.52 -16.09 -9.08
C PRO A 13 -8.03 -16.06 -9.46
N LEU A 14 -7.66 -15.27 -10.47
CA LEU A 14 -6.27 -15.15 -10.91
C LEU A 14 -5.40 -14.49 -9.84
N PHE A 15 -5.89 -13.41 -9.22
CA PHE A 15 -5.20 -12.73 -8.12
C PHE A 15 -4.92 -13.69 -6.95
N PHE A 16 -5.93 -14.47 -6.56
CA PHE A 16 -5.82 -15.42 -5.47
C PHE A 16 -4.85 -16.57 -5.79
N LEU A 17 -4.92 -17.13 -7.01
CA LEU A 17 -3.99 -18.17 -7.46
C LEU A 17 -2.55 -17.65 -7.52
N LEU A 18 -2.34 -16.44 -8.01
CA LEU A 18 -1.02 -15.81 -8.06
C LEU A 18 -0.42 -15.67 -6.66
N TRP A 19 -1.23 -15.22 -5.71
CA TRP A 19 -0.80 -15.08 -4.32
C TRP A 19 -0.51 -16.43 -3.64
N LEU A 20 -1.38 -17.44 -3.84
CA LEU A 20 -1.15 -18.78 -3.29
C LEU A 20 0.14 -19.39 -3.86
N GLY A 21 0.35 -19.28 -5.17
CA GLY A 21 1.57 -19.75 -5.82
C GLY A 21 2.82 -19.06 -5.28
N ALA A 22 2.78 -17.73 -5.14
CA ALA A 22 3.89 -16.95 -4.58
C ALA A 22 4.16 -17.28 -3.10
N SER A 23 3.10 -17.46 -2.31
CA SER A 23 3.23 -17.82 -0.88
C SER A 23 3.83 -19.21 -0.72
N HIS A 24 3.39 -20.18 -1.52
CA HIS A 24 3.96 -21.51 -1.55
C HIS A 24 5.45 -21.48 -1.95
N ALA A 25 5.78 -20.77 -3.03
CA ALA A 25 7.16 -20.58 -3.47
C ALA A 25 8.02 -19.95 -2.37
N LEU A 26 7.51 -18.94 -1.67
CA LEU A 26 8.25 -18.29 -0.57
C LEU A 26 8.62 -19.28 0.52
N THR A 27 7.76 -20.26 0.82
CA THR A 27 8.06 -21.26 1.84
C THR A 27 9.10 -22.29 1.44
N MET A 28 9.26 -22.50 0.13
CA MET A 28 10.37 -23.28 -0.39
C MET A 28 11.70 -22.53 -0.27
N TYR A 29 11.68 -21.19 -0.39
CA TYR A 29 12.87 -20.35 -0.24
C TYR A 29 13.28 -20.12 1.22
N GLU A 30 12.32 -19.83 2.12
CA GLU A 30 12.64 -19.44 3.49
C GLU A 30 12.87 -20.63 4.44
N HIS A 31 12.53 -21.87 4.04
CA HIS A 31 12.61 -23.10 4.86
C HIS A 31 11.99 -23.04 6.28
N GLN A 32 11.33 -21.93 6.65
CA GLN A 32 10.89 -21.63 8.01
C GLN A 32 9.38 -21.57 8.18
N ARG A 33 8.60 -21.50 7.09
CA ARG A 33 7.14 -21.34 7.17
C ARG A 33 6.43 -22.65 6.87
N SER A 34 5.75 -23.20 7.88
CA SER A 34 4.85 -24.33 7.69
C SER A 34 3.65 -23.93 6.82
N LEU A 35 3.08 -24.89 6.09
CA LEU A 35 1.84 -24.71 5.32
C LEU A 35 0.70 -24.16 6.21
N LEU A 36 0.62 -24.65 7.45
CA LEU A 36 -0.35 -24.16 8.43
C LEU A 36 -0.16 -22.67 8.73
N GLY A 37 1.09 -22.21 8.90
CA GLY A 37 1.39 -20.79 9.13
C GLY A 37 0.93 -19.90 7.97
N GLN A 38 1.09 -20.36 6.73
CA GLN A 38 0.58 -19.64 5.56
C GLN A 38 -0.95 -19.56 5.58
N ILE A 39 -1.63 -20.68 5.79
CA ILE A 39 -3.10 -20.72 5.86
C ILE A 39 -3.62 -19.78 6.96
N LEU A 40 -2.97 -19.73 8.12
CA LEU A 40 -3.35 -18.83 9.20
C LEU A 40 -3.17 -17.36 8.82
N ILE A 41 -2.05 -16.99 8.20
CA ILE A 41 -1.83 -15.63 7.67
C ILE A 41 -2.91 -15.26 6.65
N SER A 42 -3.25 -16.20 5.77
CA SER A 42 -4.30 -16.04 4.76
C SER A 42 -5.66 -15.76 5.37
N LEU A 43 -6.03 -16.52 6.41
CA LEU A 43 -7.29 -16.37 7.12
C LEU A 43 -7.33 -15.05 7.90
N VAL A 44 -6.23 -14.65 8.54
CA VAL A 44 -6.12 -13.36 9.23
C VAL A 44 -6.29 -12.22 8.25
N PHE A 45 -5.59 -12.25 7.11
CA PHE A 45 -5.72 -11.23 6.07
C PHE A 45 -7.16 -11.15 5.55
N LEU A 46 -7.77 -12.29 5.21
CA LEU A 46 -9.15 -12.34 4.74
C LEU A 46 -10.12 -11.78 5.79
N ALA A 47 -9.95 -12.17 7.07
CA ALA A 47 -10.76 -11.64 8.16
C ALA A 47 -10.61 -10.12 8.28
N GLN A 48 -9.39 -9.58 8.22
CA GLN A 48 -9.14 -8.14 8.25
C GLN A 48 -9.78 -7.43 7.06
N PHE A 49 -9.64 -7.97 5.85
CA PHE A 49 -10.26 -7.40 4.65
C PHE A 49 -11.79 -7.36 4.77
N LEU A 50 -12.41 -8.44 5.27
CA LEU A 50 -13.86 -8.52 5.49
C LEU A 50 -14.32 -7.58 6.60
N ILE A 51 -13.60 -7.52 7.71
CA ILE A 51 -13.88 -6.60 8.82
C ILE A 51 -13.78 -5.15 8.34
N LEU A 52 -12.71 -4.78 7.63
CA LEU A 52 -12.58 -3.44 7.05
C LEU A 52 -13.68 -3.15 6.04
N SER A 53 -14.05 -4.13 5.19
CA SER A 53 -15.16 -3.98 4.24
C SER A 53 -16.50 -3.71 4.93
N ALA A 54 -16.69 -4.27 6.14
CA ALA A 54 -17.90 -4.14 6.94
C ALA A 54 -17.90 -2.90 7.87
N LEU A 55 -16.75 -2.55 8.45
CA LEU A 55 -16.58 -1.46 9.43
C LEU A 55 -16.37 -0.11 8.76
N VAL A 56 -15.64 -0.09 7.65
CA VAL A 56 -15.45 1.10 6.82
C VAL A 56 -16.73 1.27 5.98
N LYS A 57 -17.84 1.51 6.67
CA LYS A 57 -19.07 2.14 6.18
C LYS A 57 -18.87 3.65 6.02
N THR A 58 -17.64 4.06 5.72
CA THR A 58 -17.34 5.46 5.46
C THR A 58 -17.96 5.79 4.13
N GLY A 59 -18.98 6.63 4.17
CA GLY A 59 -19.33 7.57 3.12
C GLY A 59 -18.87 7.21 1.70
N ARG A 60 -19.41 6.15 1.10
CA ARG A 60 -20.21 6.51 -0.08
C ARG A 60 -21.25 7.42 0.54
N ASP A 61 -21.06 8.75 0.46
CA ASP A 61 -22.24 9.61 0.40
C ASP A 61 -23.15 8.84 -0.56
N ALA A 62 -24.38 8.52 -0.17
CA ALA A 62 -25.22 7.60 -0.94
C ALA A 62 -25.33 7.99 -2.44
N ASP A 63 -24.92 9.23 -2.74
CA ASP A 63 -24.85 9.89 -4.04
C ASP A 63 -23.47 9.90 -4.74
N SER A 64 -22.37 9.43 -4.12
CA SER A 64 -21.06 9.37 -4.79
C SER A 64 -21.07 8.28 -5.85
N PRO A 65 -20.98 8.62 -7.15
CA PRO A 65 -21.07 7.63 -8.21
C PRO A 65 -19.90 6.64 -8.12
N PRO A 66 -20.09 5.40 -8.60
CA PRO A 66 -18.98 4.47 -8.75
C PRO A 66 -17.85 5.12 -9.56
N ILE A 67 -16.62 4.65 -9.35
CA ILE A 67 -15.43 5.14 -10.08
C ILE A 67 -15.60 5.04 -11.62
N THR A 68 -16.58 4.28 -12.10
CA THR A 68 -16.72 3.82 -13.48
C THR A 68 -17.28 4.82 -14.50
N GLY A 69 -17.49 6.12 -14.21
CA GLY A 69 -18.14 6.96 -15.25
C GLY A 69 -17.92 8.48 -15.31
N SER A 70 -17.80 9.23 -14.22
CA SER A 70 -17.79 10.70 -14.31
C SER A 70 -16.46 11.38 -13.97
N ASP A 71 -15.60 10.72 -13.19
CA ASP A 71 -14.44 11.38 -12.58
C ASP A 71 -13.17 11.25 -13.43
N VAL A 72 -13.17 10.34 -14.40
CA VAL A 72 -12.02 10.03 -15.25
C VAL A 72 -12.29 10.49 -16.67
N ARG A 73 -11.52 11.47 -17.16
CA ARG A 73 -11.76 12.15 -18.45
C ARG A 73 -11.29 11.31 -19.62
N ASP A 74 -10.12 10.70 -19.51
CA ASP A 74 -9.53 9.84 -20.54
C ASP A 74 -8.91 8.59 -19.90
N PRO A 75 -9.73 7.59 -19.52
CA PRO A 75 -9.24 6.42 -18.80
C PRO A 75 -8.09 5.70 -19.49
N ARG A 76 -8.11 5.62 -20.82
CA ARG A 76 -7.10 4.91 -21.61
C ARG A 76 -5.79 5.69 -21.66
N GLY A 77 -5.83 6.96 -22.10
CA GLY A 77 -4.62 7.78 -22.23
C GLY A 77 -3.97 8.05 -20.88
N GLU A 78 -4.77 8.28 -19.83
CA GLU A 78 -4.28 8.47 -18.47
C GLU A 78 -3.64 7.19 -17.91
N THR A 79 -4.22 6.01 -18.17
CA THR A 79 -3.62 4.73 -17.76
C THR A 79 -2.29 4.50 -18.47
N ILE A 80 -2.23 4.74 -19.78
CA ILE A 80 -0.98 4.57 -20.56
C ILE A 80 0.12 5.49 -20.02
N PHE A 81 -0.22 6.76 -19.75
CA PHE A 81 0.72 7.71 -19.14
C PHE A 81 1.23 7.20 -17.78
N LEU A 82 0.33 6.78 -16.90
CA LEU A 82 0.70 6.27 -15.58
C LEU A 82 1.56 5.00 -15.68
N LEU A 83 1.24 4.06 -16.57
CA LEU A 83 2.05 2.86 -16.78
C LEU A 83 3.43 3.20 -17.36
N ALA A 84 3.54 4.22 -18.23
CA ALA A 84 4.83 4.68 -18.73
C ALA A 84 5.69 5.29 -17.61
N VAL A 85 5.11 6.13 -16.75
CA VAL A 85 5.79 6.67 -15.56
C VAL A 85 6.23 5.55 -14.61
N TYR A 86 5.33 4.59 -14.36
CA TYR A 86 5.61 3.41 -13.53
C TYR A 86 6.79 2.59 -14.07
N LEU A 87 6.78 2.24 -15.36
CA LEU A 87 7.85 1.46 -15.99
C LEU A 87 9.17 2.22 -16.04
N LEU A 88 9.14 3.54 -16.29
CA LEU A 88 10.32 4.38 -16.25
C LEU A 88 10.95 4.40 -14.85
N ALA A 89 10.14 4.64 -13.82
CA ALA A 89 10.59 4.64 -12.44
C ALA A 89 11.17 3.27 -12.04
N MET A 90 10.49 2.17 -12.38
CA MET A 90 11.02 0.82 -12.17
C MET A 90 12.35 0.57 -12.89
N GLY A 91 12.49 1.05 -14.13
CA GLY A 91 13.74 0.92 -14.90
C GLY A 91 14.88 1.70 -14.27
N ILE A 92 14.60 2.92 -13.80
CA ILE A 92 15.55 3.75 -13.05
C ILE A 92 15.95 3.04 -11.76
N GLU A 93 14.99 2.48 -11.03
CA GLU A 93 15.28 1.68 -9.84
C GLU A 93 16.18 0.51 -10.20
N LEU A 94 15.77 -0.40 -11.08
CA LEU A 94 16.58 -1.59 -11.42
C LEU A 94 18.02 -1.28 -11.86
N THR A 95 18.24 -0.16 -12.55
CA THR A 95 19.55 0.22 -13.08
C THR A 95 20.39 1.02 -12.08
N LEU A 96 19.79 1.93 -11.31
CA LEU A 96 20.49 2.85 -10.42
C LEU A 96 20.44 2.44 -8.94
N PHE A 97 19.67 1.43 -8.56
CA PHE A 97 19.49 1.07 -7.14
C PHE A 97 20.81 0.66 -6.47
N LYS A 98 21.59 -0.21 -7.12
CA LYS A 98 22.88 -0.69 -6.58
C LYS A 98 23.84 0.47 -6.28
N PRO A 99 24.17 1.36 -7.23
CA PRO A 99 25.06 2.48 -6.94
C PRO A 99 24.47 3.46 -5.91
N TRP A 100 23.17 3.72 -5.90
CA TRP A 100 22.58 4.67 -4.95
C TRP A 100 22.57 4.18 -3.49
N PHE A 101 22.25 2.91 -3.25
CA PHE A 101 22.24 2.35 -1.90
C PHE A 101 23.65 2.14 -1.35
N LEU A 102 24.61 1.77 -2.19
CA LEU A 102 26.02 1.67 -1.81
C LEU A 102 26.60 3.05 -1.40
N MET A 103 26.07 4.14 -1.97
CA MET A 103 26.52 5.51 -1.64
C MET A 103 25.76 6.17 -0.47
N LYS A 104 24.95 5.44 0.32
CA LYS A 104 24.15 5.98 1.45
C LYS A 104 23.25 7.18 1.08
N ARG A 105 22.88 7.37 -0.18
CA ARG A 105 22.12 8.56 -0.65
C ARG A 105 20.60 8.38 -0.54
N ARG A 106 20.12 7.99 0.64
CA ARG A 106 18.69 7.69 0.86
C ARG A 106 17.77 8.87 0.52
N PHE A 107 18.22 10.09 0.78
CA PHE A 107 17.45 11.33 0.52
C PHE A 107 17.19 11.59 -0.98
N GLU A 108 18.17 11.30 -1.84
CA GLU A 108 18.03 11.50 -3.29
C GLU A 108 16.99 10.55 -3.88
N LEU A 109 16.98 9.29 -3.42
CA LEU A 109 16.02 8.29 -3.85
C LEU A 109 14.58 8.64 -3.45
N ILE A 110 14.39 9.09 -2.20
CA ILE A 110 13.06 9.55 -1.74
C ILE A 110 12.58 10.70 -2.60
N THR A 111 13.46 11.69 -2.85
CA THR A 111 13.12 12.84 -3.70
C THR A 111 12.71 12.39 -5.10
N ALA A 112 13.39 11.40 -5.69
CA ALA A 112 13.01 10.83 -6.97
C ALA A 112 11.60 10.22 -6.94
N PHE A 113 11.22 9.47 -5.90
CA PHE A 113 9.86 8.93 -5.78
C PHE A 113 8.80 10.00 -5.67
N TRP A 114 9.03 11.05 -4.89
CA TRP A 114 8.11 12.19 -4.84
C TRP A 114 7.99 12.87 -6.21
N VAL A 115 9.06 12.98 -6.98
CA VAL A 115 9.00 13.53 -8.33
C VAL A 115 8.21 12.64 -9.28
N PHE A 116 8.55 11.36 -9.40
CA PHE A 116 7.95 10.45 -10.38
C PHE A 116 6.53 10.03 -10.03
N TYR A 117 6.23 9.80 -8.74
CA TYR A 117 4.92 9.30 -8.32
C TYR A 117 3.96 10.40 -7.87
N VAL A 118 4.45 11.60 -7.53
CA VAL A 118 3.59 12.73 -7.14
C VAL A 118 3.69 13.89 -8.12
N ALA A 119 4.85 14.53 -8.24
CA ALA A 119 4.96 15.81 -8.94
C ALA A 119 4.62 15.70 -10.43
N VAL A 120 5.25 14.75 -11.14
CA VAL A 120 5.03 14.53 -12.58
C VAL A 120 3.56 14.17 -12.87
N PRO A 121 2.94 13.19 -12.19
CA PRO A 121 1.51 12.92 -12.37
C PRO A 121 0.64 14.10 -11.98
N ALA A 122 0.88 14.75 -10.85
CA ALA A 122 0.07 15.88 -10.40
C ALA A 122 0.07 17.03 -11.42
N ILE A 123 1.22 17.36 -12.01
CA ILE A 123 1.32 18.36 -13.08
C ILE A 123 0.53 17.91 -14.31
N PHE A 124 0.72 16.67 -14.77
CA PHE A 124 -0.01 16.13 -15.92
C PHE A 124 -1.54 16.22 -15.71
N PHE A 125 -2.04 15.74 -14.57
CA PHE A 125 -3.47 15.77 -14.27
C PHE A 125 -3.98 17.22 -14.09
N ARG A 126 -3.19 18.11 -13.49
CA ARG A 126 -3.57 19.52 -13.35
C ARG A 126 -3.69 20.23 -14.70
N LEU A 127 -2.80 19.92 -15.65
CA LEU A 127 -2.85 20.41 -17.04
C LEU A 127 -4.06 19.87 -17.79
N ARG A 128 -4.50 18.63 -17.48
CA ARG A 128 -5.76 18.07 -18.00
C ARG A 128 -7.00 18.60 -17.27
N GLY A 129 -6.85 19.56 -16.35
CA GLY A 129 -7.92 20.28 -15.67
C GLY A 129 -8.49 19.58 -14.43
N TYR A 130 -7.81 18.58 -13.89
CA TYR A 130 -8.18 17.97 -12.61
C TYR A 130 -7.94 18.94 -11.45
N ARG A 131 -8.83 18.90 -10.46
CA ARG A 131 -8.68 19.54 -9.16
C ARG A 131 -8.10 18.54 -8.17
N LEU A 132 -7.47 19.03 -7.11
CA LEU A 132 -6.97 18.19 -6.01
C LEU A 132 -8.09 17.36 -5.37
N SER A 133 -9.32 17.90 -5.32
CA SER A 133 -10.50 17.17 -4.85
C SER A 133 -10.83 15.94 -5.69
N ASP A 134 -10.60 16.01 -7.01
CA ASP A 134 -10.85 14.91 -7.94
C ASP A 134 -9.82 13.77 -7.75
N LEU A 135 -8.72 14.08 -7.06
CA LEU A 135 -7.67 13.13 -6.66
C LEU A 135 -7.80 12.72 -5.18
N GLY A 136 -8.93 13.04 -4.55
CA GLY A 136 -9.23 12.65 -3.17
C GLY A 136 -8.51 13.48 -2.09
N ILE A 137 -7.93 14.62 -2.45
CA ILE A 137 -7.33 15.56 -1.50
C ILE A 137 -8.39 16.60 -1.14
N THR A 138 -9.16 16.34 -0.08
CA THR A 138 -10.24 17.22 0.41
C THR A 138 -10.14 17.46 1.92
N ARG A 139 -10.36 18.70 2.35
CA ARG A 139 -10.35 19.08 3.79
C ARG A 139 -11.51 18.45 4.56
N ALA A 140 -12.72 18.47 3.98
CA ALA A 140 -13.93 17.93 4.62
C ALA A 140 -13.81 16.41 4.87
N GLY A 141 -13.17 15.68 3.95
CA GLY A 141 -12.93 14.27 4.11
C GLY A 141 -11.86 13.94 5.15
N LEU A 142 -10.90 14.83 5.42
CA LEU A 142 -9.78 14.55 6.33
C LEU A 142 -10.24 14.19 7.75
N VAL A 143 -11.11 14.99 8.37
CA VAL A 143 -11.56 14.77 9.76
C VAL A 143 -12.36 13.48 9.89
N ARG A 144 -13.30 13.25 8.95
CA ARG A 144 -14.09 12.00 8.91
C ARG A 144 -13.21 10.79 8.61
N SER A 145 -12.21 10.94 7.74
CA SER A 145 -11.25 9.90 7.41
C SER A 145 -10.40 9.52 8.62
N LEU A 146 -10.02 10.47 9.48
CA LEU A 146 -9.15 10.18 10.63
C LEU A 146 -9.77 9.18 11.62
N GLY A 147 -11.04 9.32 11.98
CA GLY A 147 -11.70 8.35 12.88
C GLY A 147 -11.72 6.93 12.29
N ASN A 148 -11.95 6.84 10.99
CA ASN A 148 -11.94 5.56 10.28
C ASN A 148 -10.54 5.03 10.02
N ALA A 149 -9.55 5.91 9.91
CA ALA A 149 -8.16 5.55 9.78
C ALA A 149 -7.63 4.95 11.08
N VAL A 150 -8.04 5.51 12.23
CA VAL A 150 -7.77 4.92 13.55
C VAL A 150 -8.45 3.55 13.66
N LEU A 151 -9.74 3.44 13.31
CA LEU A 151 -10.43 2.15 13.33
C LEU A 151 -9.76 1.12 12.42
N ALA A 152 -9.38 1.51 11.21
CA ALA A 152 -8.68 0.63 10.27
C ALA A 152 -7.30 0.23 10.78
N ALA A 153 -6.54 1.17 11.37
CA ALA A 153 -5.28 0.92 12.02
C ALA A 153 -5.42 -0.11 13.16
N LEU A 154 -6.47 -0.01 13.98
CA LEU A 154 -6.77 -0.97 15.05
C LEU A 154 -7.09 -2.37 14.50
N VAL A 155 -7.76 -2.48 13.34
CA VAL A 155 -8.04 -3.77 12.70
C VAL A 155 -6.77 -4.42 12.15
N VAL A 156 -5.84 -3.63 11.59
CA VAL A 156 -4.57 -4.16 11.07
C VAL A 156 -3.52 -4.41 12.16
N LEU A 157 -3.64 -3.75 13.32
CA LEU A 157 -2.67 -3.78 14.41
C LEU A 157 -2.34 -5.20 14.91
N PRO A 158 -3.29 -6.12 15.16
CA PRO A 158 -2.96 -7.48 15.61
C PRO A 158 -2.03 -8.21 14.66
N PHE A 159 -2.28 -8.09 13.34
CA PHE A 159 -1.41 -8.69 12.33
C PHE A 159 0.00 -8.07 12.35
N LEU A 160 0.10 -6.73 12.43
CA LEU A 160 1.38 -6.04 12.50
C LEU A 160 2.18 -6.46 13.74
N VAL A 161 1.53 -6.50 14.90
CA VAL A 161 2.15 -6.91 16.16
C VAL A 161 2.54 -8.39 16.11
N SER A 162 1.80 -9.27 15.42
CA SER A 162 2.17 -10.69 15.33
C SER A 162 3.26 -10.99 14.28
N SER A 163 3.38 -10.16 13.24
CA SER A 163 4.22 -10.45 12.07
C SER A 163 5.52 -9.64 12.01
N SER A 164 5.67 -8.61 12.84
CA SER A 164 6.86 -7.77 12.88
C SER A 164 7.73 -8.05 14.11
N SER A 165 9.02 -7.75 13.99
CA SER A 165 9.96 -7.76 15.12
C SER A 165 9.60 -6.74 16.21
N SER A 166 8.72 -5.78 15.89
CA SER A 166 8.23 -4.76 16.81
C SER A 166 7.37 -5.32 17.95
N SER A 167 6.86 -6.56 17.82
CA SER A 167 6.07 -7.27 18.84
C SER A 167 6.70 -7.22 20.23
N THR A 168 8.02 -7.39 20.29
CA THR A 168 8.82 -7.39 21.51
C THR A 168 8.80 -6.07 22.27
N TYR A 169 8.61 -4.94 21.58
CA TYR A 169 8.54 -3.61 22.20
C TYR A 169 7.13 -3.29 22.70
N PHE A 170 6.10 -3.67 21.94
CA PHE A 170 4.70 -3.41 22.29
C PHE A 170 4.19 -4.35 23.39
N LEU A 171 4.59 -5.61 23.37
CA LEU A 171 4.13 -6.63 24.33
C LEU A 171 5.12 -6.87 25.47
N GLY A 172 6.40 -6.56 25.27
CA GLY A 172 7.46 -6.88 26.23
C GLY A 172 7.58 -5.90 27.41
N GLY A 173 6.78 -4.83 27.46
CA GLY A 173 6.80 -3.87 28.57
C GLY A 173 8.10 -3.08 28.74
N LYS A 174 8.98 -3.08 27.72
CA LYS A 174 10.31 -2.45 27.78
C LYS A 174 10.29 -0.93 27.61
N LEU A 175 9.20 -0.38 27.09
CA LEU A 175 9.07 1.04 26.79
C LEU A 175 7.99 1.68 27.65
N THR A 176 8.23 2.92 28.07
CA THR A 176 7.20 3.75 28.72
C THR A 176 6.09 4.10 27.73
N ALA A 177 4.92 4.45 28.22
CA ALA A 177 3.81 4.93 27.37
C ALA A 177 4.22 6.14 26.51
N GLY A 178 5.06 7.03 27.04
CA GLY A 178 5.60 8.18 26.32
C GLY A 178 6.51 7.77 25.15
N GLN A 179 7.38 6.78 25.35
CA GLN A 179 8.24 6.25 24.29
C GLN A 179 7.44 5.51 23.21
N LEU A 180 6.40 4.75 23.60
CA LEU A 180 5.49 4.11 22.65
C LEU A 180 4.77 5.16 21.80
N PHE A 181 4.21 6.19 22.44
CA PHE A 181 3.52 7.27 21.74
C PHE A 181 4.44 8.03 20.78
N ALA A 182 5.61 8.47 21.27
CA ALA A 182 6.58 9.19 20.47
C ALA A 182 7.11 8.32 19.32
N GLY A 183 7.40 7.04 19.58
CA GLY A 183 7.90 6.10 18.57
C GLY A 183 6.87 5.84 17.48
N THR A 184 5.59 5.67 17.84
CA THR A 184 4.51 5.48 16.88
C THR A 184 4.28 6.76 16.07
N GLY A 185 4.34 7.93 16.69
CA GLY A 185 4.26 9.22 15.99
C GLY A 185 5.41 9.41 14.99
N ALA A 186 6.65 9.14 15.40
CA ALA A 186 7.82 9.19 14.52
C ALA A 186 7.71 8.16 13.38
N GLY A 187 7.24 6.94 13.68
CA GLY A 187 6.97 5.90 12.70
C GLY A 187 5.95 6.33 11.66
N LEU A 188 4.85 6.95 12.08
CA LEU A 188 3.81 7.45 11.18
C LEU A 188 4.34 8.53 10.23
N VAL A 189 5.12 9.50 10.76
CA VAL A 189 5.74 10.55 9.94
C VAL A 189 6.74 9.95 8.95
N TYR A 190 7.56 9.01 9.40
CA TYR A 190 8.49 8.30 8.53
C TYR A 190 7.76 7.54 7.43
N GLY A 191 6.77 6.71 7.78
CA GLY A 191 5.96 5.96 6.81
C GLY A 191 5.29 6.88 5.78
N PHE A 192 4.75 8.03 6.22
CA PHE A 192 4.15 9.04 5.34
C PHE A 192 5.13 9.58 4.30
N LEU A 193 6.34 9.96 4.74
CA LEU A 193 7.35 10.55 3.87
C LEU A 193 8.00 9.52 2.94
N MET A 194 8.09 8.28 3.40
CA MET A 194 8.89 7.24 2.76
C MET A 194 8.12 6.34 1.81
N ALA A 195 6.80 6.23 1.95
CA ALA A 195 5.97 5.36 1.12
C ALA A 195 4.51 5.84 1.08
N GLY A 196 3.91 6.01 2.27
CA GLY A 196 2.46 6.12 2.44
C GLY A 196 1.79 7.17 1.57
N PHE A 197 2.36 8.38 1.43
CA PHE A 197 1.72 9.40 0.59
C PHE A 197 1.87 9.13 -0.90
N PHE A 198 3.10 9.02 -1.41
CA PHE A 198 3.32 8.98 -2.86
C PHE A 198 2.83 7.67 -3.48
N GLU A 199 2.94 6.55 -2.76
CA GLU A 199 2.44 5.28 -3.25
C GLU A 199 0.91 5.29 -3.33
N GLU A 200 0.22 5.74 -2.27
CA GLU A 200 -1.24 5.76 -2.28
C GLU A 200 -1.79 6.81 -3.26
N PHE A 201 -1.11 7.95 -3.40
CA PHE A 201 -1.47 8.95 -4.42
C PHE A 201 -1.40 8.32 -5.82
N PHE A 202 -0.30 7.65 -6.15
CA PHE A 202 -0.11 7.09 -7.47
C PHE A 202 -0.99 5.85 -7.71
N PHE A 203 -0.93 4.85 -6.83
CA PHE A 203 -1.61 3.58 -7.05
C PHE A 203 -3.12 3.67 -6.81
N ARG A 204 -3.60 4.48 -5.86
CA ARG A 204 -5.05 4.57 -5.56
C ARG A 204 -5.73 5.69 -6.30
N ALA A 205 -5.33 6.93 -6.00
CA ALA A 205 -6.03 8.08 -6.53
C ALA A 205 -5.95 8.12 -8.05
N LEU A 206 -4.77 7.81 -8.60
CA LEU A 206 -4.54 7.80 -10.03
C LEU A 206 -4.84 6.43 -10.63
N LEU A 207 -3.93 5.46 -10.50
CA LEU A 207 -3.92 4.24 -11.31
C LEU A 207 -5.14 3.33 -11.10
N GLN A 208 -5.47 2.98 -9.86
CA GLN A 208 -6.64 2.14 -9.54
C GLN A 208 -7.93 2.74 -10.10
N SER A 209 -8.10 4.07 -9.98
CA SER A 209 -9.32 4.73 -10.47
C SER A 209 -9.49 4.54 -11.99
N ARG A 210 -8.42 4.68 -12.76
CA ARG A 210 -8.48 4.55 -14.23
C ARG A 210 -8.62 3.08 -14.66
N LEU A 211 -7.91 2.17 -14.00
CA LEU A 211 -8.04 0.74 -14.23
C LEU A 211 -9.47 0.25 -13.93
N ALA A 212 -10.12 0.78 -12.90
CA ALA A 212 -11.51 0.47 -12.59
C ALA A 212 -12.46 0.93 -13.71
N CYS A 213 -12.24 2.11 -14.31
CA CYS A 213 -13.01 2.56 -15.47
C CYS A 213 -12.80 1.64 -16.69
N LEU A 214 -11.54 1.28 -16.99
CA LEU A 214 -11.21 0.42 -18.13
C LEU A 214 -11.77 -1.00 -17.97
N ALA A 215 -11.69 -1.56 -16.77
CA ALA A 215 -12.24 -2.87 -16.43
C ALA A 215 -13.76 -2.85 -16.24
N LYS A 216 -14.38 -1.65 -16.17
CA LYS A 216 -15.79 -1.45 -15.78
C LYS A 216 -16.13 -2.13 -14.45
N SER A 217 -15.16 -2.17 -13.53
CA SER A 217 -15.22 -2.95 -12.29
C SER A 217 -14.22 -2.37 -11.27
N GLU A 218 -14.73 -1.85 -10.15
CA GLU A 218 -13.89 -1.34 -9.05
C GLU A 218 -13.01 -2.44 -8.46
N THR A 219 -13.57 -3.65 -8.34
CA THR A 219 -12.84 -4.82 -7.83
C THR A 219 -11.68 -5.17 -8.75
N ASP A 220 -11.93 -5.30 -10.06
CA ASP A 220 -10.86 -5.67 -10.99
C ASP A 220 -9.79 -4.57 -11.08
N GLY A 221 -10.20 -3.28 -11.09
CA GLY A 221 -9.26 -2.16 -11.05
C GLY A 221 -8.37 -2.16 -9.79
N MET A 222 -8.96 -2.46 -8.64
CA MET A 222 -8.25 -2.61 -7.36
C MET A 222 -7.25 -3.78 -7.38
N LEU A 223 -7.67 -4.95 -7.87
CA LEU A 223 -6.83 -6.14 -7.90
C LEU A 223 -5.67 -6.00 -8.90
N ILE A 224 -5.93 -5.44 -10.09
CA ILE A 224 -4.88 -5.16 -11.07
C ILE A 224 -3.88 -4.15 -10.51
N SER A 225 -4.37 -3.05 -9.91
CA SER A 225 -3.52 -2.07 -9.24
C SER A 225 -2.68 -2.72 -8.11
N SER A 226 -3.24 -3.71 -7.42
CA SER A 226 -2.53 -4.42 -6.34
C SER A 226 -1.41 -5.33 -6.83
N VAL A 227 -1.59 -5.97 -7.98
CA VAL A 227 -0.48 -6.69 -8.65
C VAL A 227 0.64 -5.72 -9.00
N LEU A 228 0.31 -4.57 -9.61
CA LEU A 228 1.29 -3.54 -9.99
C LEU A 228 1.99 -2.95 -8.75
N PHE A 229 1.26 -2.73 -7.66
CA PHE A 229 1.84 -2.29 -6.38
C PHE A 229 2.82 -3.33 -5.80
N GLY A 230 2.50 -4.63 -5.89
CA GLY A 230 3.44 -5.69 -5.50
C GLY A 230 4.70 -5.66 -6.35
N LEU A 231 4.55 -5.57 -7.67
CA LEU A 231 5.66 -5.55 -8.62
C LEU A 231 6.53 -4.29 -8.52
N TYR A 232 5.98 -3.16 -8.10
CA TYR A 232 6.74 -1.94 -7.79
C TYR A 232 7.92 -2.23 -6.85
N HIS A 233 7.73 -3.13 -5.89
CA HIS A 233 8.75 -3.45 -4.89
C HIS A 233 9.84 -4.41 -5.38
N LEU A 234 9.67 -4.99 -6.57
CA LEU A 234 10.54 -6.03 -7.10
C LEU A 234 12.03 -5.62 -7.18
N PRO A 235 12.41 -4.40 -7.62
CA PRO A 235 13.81 -3.98 -7.68
C PRO A 235 14.52 -4.09 -6.33
N SER A 236 13.86 -3.60 -5.26
CA SER A 236 14.40 -3.68 -3.91
C SER A 236 14.50 -5.13 -3.41
N ARG A 237 13.53 -5.99 -3.76
CA ARG A 237 13.51 -7.40 -3.35
C ARG A 237 14.60 -8.20 -4.05
N ILE A 238 14.88 -7.95 -5.33
CA ILE A 238 15.98 -8.60 -6.05
C ILE A 238 17.31 -8.36 -5.33
N ILE A 239 17.52 -7.15 -4.80
CA ILE A 239 18.75 -6.83 -4.06
C ILE A 239 18.77 -7.55 -2.72
N GLN A 240 17.65 -7.54 -2.00
CA GLN A 240 17.52 -8.25 -0.74
C GLN A 240 17.77 -9.77 -0.89
N THR A 241 17.37 -10.36 -2.01
CA THR A 241 17.54 -11.79 -2.31
C THR A 241 18.84 -12.09 -3.07
N ASN A 242 19.80 -11.17 -3.07
CA ASN A 242 21.11 -11.32 -3.74
C ASN A 242 21.01 -11.68 -5.23
N GLY A 243 19.99 -11.17 -5.93
CA GLY A 243 19.77 -11.40 -7.35
C GLY A 243 18.85 -12.57 -7.67
N ASP A 244 18.36 -13.31 -6.68
CA ASP A 244 17.38 -14.39 -6.90
C ASP A 244 16.00 -13.80 -7.23
N TRP A 245 15.67 -13.79 -8.52
CA TRP A 245 14.41 -13.30 -9.04
C TRP A 245 13.21 -14.11 -8.55
N GLY A 246 13.33 -15.45 -8.48
CA GLY A 246 12.22 -16.30 -8.05
C GLY A 246 11.85 -16.02 -6.59
N HIS A 247 12.85 -15.88 -5.72
CA HIS A 247 12.65 -15.47 -4.34
C HIS A 247 12.08 -14.04 -4.24
N ALA A 248 12.58 -13.09 -5.05
CA ALA A 248 12.08 -11.72 -5.05
C ALA A 248 10.61 -11.62 -5.50
N PHE A 249 10.21 -12.37 -6.53
CA PHE A 249 8.81 -12.47 -6.96
C PHE A 249 7.94 -13.11 -5.88
N ALA A 250 8.41 -14.20 -5.26
CA ALA A 250 7.69 -14.86 -4.17
C ALA A 250 7.45 -13.88 -3.00
N LEU A 251 8.47 -13.10 -2.59
CA LEU A 251 8.33 -12.07 -1.56
C LEU A 251 7.35 -10.97 -1.95
N THR A 252 7.50 -10.37 -3.14
CA THR A 252 6.65 -9.25 -3.58
C THR A 252 5.17 -9.65 -3.69
N LEU A 253 4.90 -10.77 -4.33
CA LEU A 253 3.53 -11.22 -4.58
C LEU A 253 2.88 -11.83 -3.34
N SER A 254 3.64 -12.42 -2.41
CA SER A 254 3.08 -12.94 -1.16
C SER A 254 2.81 -11.85 -0.12
N ALA A 255 3.65 -10.81 -0.04
CA ALA A 255 3.58 -9.81 1.02
C ALA A 255 3.03 -8.45 0.56
N GLN A 256 3.59 -7.84 -0.49
CA GLN A 256 3.19 -6.49 -0.92
C GLN A 256 1.90 -6.50 -1.75
N MET A 257 1.74 -7.49 -2.63
CA MET A 257 0.52 -7.59 -3.44
C MET A 257 -0.71 -7.88 -2.57
N ILE A 258 -0.59 -8.75 -1.56
CA ILE A 258 -1.75 -9.14 -0.74
C ILE A 258 -2.22 -8.00 0.15
N ILE A 259 -1.34 -7.11 0.62
CA ILE A 259 -1.76 -6.03 1.51
C ILE A 259 -2.44 -4.87 0.76
N SER A 260 -2.03 -4.62 -0.49
CA SER A 260 -2.55 -3.54 -1.33
C SER A 260 -4.09 -3.47 -1.48
N PRO A 261 -4.84 -4.59 -1.58
CA PRO A 261 -6.30 -4.58 -1.57
C PRO A 261 -6.92 -3.89 -0.35
N ILE A 262 -6.27 -3.89 0.81
CA ILE A 262 -6.77 -3.14 1.98
C ILE A 262 -6.78 -1.64 1.65
N TYR A 263 -5.66 -1.10 1.16
CA TYR A 263 -5.57 0.31 0.81
C TYR A 263 -6.50 0.68 -0.36
N GLY A 264 -6.60 -0.21 -1.35
CA GLY A 264 -7.51 -0.06 -2.47
C GLY A 264 -8.99 -0.07 -2.08
N LEU A 265 -9.38 -0.88 -1.09
CA LEU A 265 -10.71 -0.88 -0.51
C LEU A 265 -10.97 0.42 0.24
N LEU A 266 -10.03 0.88 1.08
CA LEU A 266 -10.15 2.14 1.82
C LEU A 266 -10.34 3.32 0.87
N TRP A 267 -9.59 3.36 -0.23
CA TRP A 267 -9.79 4.34 -1.31
C TRP A 267 -11.16 4.23 -1.97
N ALA A 268 -11.57 3.03 -2.39
CA ALA A 268 -12.84 2.79 -3.06
C ALA A 268 -14.06 3.16 -2.19
N ARG A 269 -13.92 3.08 -0.86
CA ARG A 269 -14.99 3.45 0.08
C ARG A 269 -15.00 4.93 0.44
N SER A 270 -13.85 5.56 0.61
CA SER A 270 -13.77 6.93 1.13
C SER A 270 -13.63 8.01 0.05
N ARG A 271 -13.06 7.67 -1.11
CA ARG A 271 -12.60 8.62 -2.14
C ARG A 271 -11.76 9.76 -1.54
N ASN A 272 -11.10 9.49 -0.41
CA ASN A 272 -10.29 10.45 0.31
C ASN A 272 -8.94 9.80 0.61
N LEU A 273 -7.89 10.44 0.14
CA LEU A 273 -6.55 9.87 0.17
C LEU A 273 -5.98 9.77 1.59
N ALA A 274 -6.45 10.59 2.52
CA ALA A 274 -5.93 10.59 3.89
C ALA A 274 -6.13 9.24 4.60
N LEU A 275 -7.23 8.53 4.30
CA LEU A 275 -7.53 7.24 4.91
C LEU A 275 -6.49 6.16 4.52
N PRO A 276 -6.31 5.79 3.24
CA PRO A 276 -5.29 4.81 2.85
C PRO A 276 -3.88 5.29 3.18
N VAL A 277 -3.56 6.59 3.03
CA VAL A 277 -2.24 7.14 3.38
C VAL A 277 -1.93 6.93 4.86
N PHE A 278 -2.87 7.25 5.75
CA PHE A 278 -2.65 7.07 7.19
C PHE A 278 -2.43 5.59 7.54
N VAL A 279 -3.30 4.70 7.03
CA VAL A 279 -3.20 3.27 7.32
C VAL A 279 -1.90 2.69 6.79
N HIS A 280 -1.51 3.02 5.56
CA HIS A 280 -0.24 2.58 4.99
C HIS A 280 0.95 3.12 5.80
N SER A 281 0.97 4.43 6.08
CA SER A 281 2.04 5.06 6.88
C SER A 281 2.17 4.43 8.27
N PHE A 282 1.03 4.09 8.89
CA PHE A 282 0.98 3.40 10.17
C PHE A 282 1.58 2.00 10.06
N MET A 283 1.19 1.22 9.05
CA MET A 283 1.71 -0.14 8.84
C MET A 283 3.23 -0.16 8.66
N ASP A 284 3.76 0.76 7.85
CA ASP A 284 5.19 0.88 7.62
C ASP A 284 5.93 1.39 8.86
N GLY A 285 5.39 2.41 9.52
CA GLY A 285 5.93 2.97 10.75
C GLY A 285 6.03 1.93 11.86
N MET A 286 5.01 1.08 12.01
CA MET A 286 4.97 0.01 12.99
C MET A 286 5.93 -1.13 12.63
N SER A 287 6.06 -1.45 11.34
CA SER A 287 7.01 -2.47 10.87
C SER A 287 8.47 -2.02 11.05
N GLY A 288 8.74 -0.73 10.91
CA GLY A 288 10.05 -0.10 11.14
C GLY A 288 10.25 0.46 12.56
N PHE A 289 9.32 0.23 13.50
CA PHE A 289 9.27 0.95 14.78
C PHE A 289 10.60 0.94 15.54
N ALA A 290 11.24 -0.24 15.64
CA ALA A 290 12.49 -0.38 16.38
C ALA A 290 13.65 0.40 15.72
N SER A 291 13.80 0.31 14.40
CA SER A 291 14.89 0.98 13.68
C SER A 291 14.69 2.50 13.66
N ILE A 292 13.46 2.95 13.46
CA ILE A 292 13.09 4.37 13.50
C ILE A 292 13.29 4.92 14.91
N GLY A 293 12.77 4.24 15.94
CA GLY A 293 12.89 4.65 17.33
C GLY A 293 14.32 4.81 17.80
N LYS A 294 15.23 3.93 17.36
CA LYS A 294 16.68 4.08 17.60
C LYS A 294 17.27 5.28 16.86
N ALA A 295 16.92 5.45 15.58
CA ALA A 295 17.44 6.53 14.75
C ALA A 295 17.07 7.93 15.28
N VAL A 296 15.90 8.06 15.93
CA VAL A 296 15.45 9.33 16.53
C VAL A 296 15.68 9.40 18.05
N GLY A 297 16.40 8.45 18.64
CA GLY A 297 16.78 8.48 20.06
C GLY A 297 15.62 8.26 21.05
N ILE A 298 14.55 7.58 20.65
CA ILE A 298 13.42 7.21 21.54
C ILE A 298 13.69 5.87 22.23
N ILE A 299 14.31 4.94 21.50
CA ILE A 299 14.71 3.62 21.99
C ILE A 299 16.22 3.64 22.21
N HIS A 300 16.63 3.46 23.45
CA HIS A 300 18.03 3.30 23.85
C HIS A 300 18.28 1.81 24.10
N GLU A 301 19.37 1.27 23.53
CA GLU A 301 19.87 -0.06 23.88
C GLU A 301 20.79 0.01 25.10
#